data_AF-A0A3M1FFH6-F1
#
_entry.id   AF-A0A3M1FFH6-F1
#
_cell.length_a   1.000
_cell.length_b   1.000
_cell.length_c   1.000
_cell.angle_alpha   90.00
_cell.angle_beta   90.00
_cell.angle_gamma   90.00
#
_symmetry.space_group_name_H-M   'P 1'
#
loop_
_entity.id
_entity.type
_entity.pdbx_description
1 polymer ?
#
loop_
_entity_poly.entity_id
_entity_poly.type
_entity_poly.pdbx_seq_one_letter_code
_entity_poly.pdbx_strand_id
1 'polypeptide(L)'
;NRLLLFGGRNITGALLSDLWAFDLSTNSWQLLDDGGGGGGPPARMAHSLTYDPDTGDVVLAGGVAADGQTLLGDTWHYQAGWSQATPATALPPRAYHRAVYAGDATLLFSDGEVWKYE
;
A
#
# COMPACT_ATOMS: atom_id res chain seq x y z
N ASN A 1 14.56 11.94 0.12
CA ASN A 1 13.45 12.36 1.01
C ASN A 1 12.18 12.40 0.18
N ARG A 2 11.41 11.32 0.16
CA ARG A 2 10.25 11.16 -0.72
C ARG A 2 9.02 10.76 0.07
N LEU A 3 7.86 11.28 -0.32
CA LEU A 3 6.56 10.80 0.12
C LEU A 3 5.99 9.89 -0.97
N LEU A 4 5.38 8.76 -0.59
CA LEU A 4 4.77 7.83 -1.53
C LEU A 4 3.25 7.94 -1.47
N LEU A 5 2.62 7.80 -2.63
CA LEU A 5 1.17 7.79 -2.81
C LEU A 5 0.82 6.63 -3.75
N PHE A 6 -0.07 5.75 -3.30
CA PHE A 6 -0.60 4.67 -4.11
C PHE A 6 -2.11 4.83 -4.29
N GLY A 7 -2.59 4.59 -5.50
CA GLY A 7 -4.01 4.46 -5.82
C GLY A 7 -4.88 5.64 -5.38
N GLY A 8 -6.00 5.34 -4.72
CA GLY A 8 -7.00 6.34 -4.36
C GLY A 8 -8.11 6.45 -5.41
N ARG A 9 -8.79 7.60 -5.48
CA ARG A 9 -9.98 7.81 -6.30
C ARG A 9 -9.86 9.09 -7.12
N ASN A 10 -10.04 8.99 -8.43
CA ASN A 10 -10.00 10.15 -9.32
C ASN A 10 -11.36 10.89 -9.36
N ILE A 11 -11.44 11.96 -10.16
CA ILE A 11 -12.62 12.82 -10.27
C ILE A 11 -13.85 12.11 -10.85
N THR A 12 -13.66 11.07 -11.66
CA THR A 12 -14.77 10.27 -12.22
C THR A 12 -15.24 9.19 -11.25
N GLY A 13 -14.54 9.06 -10.12
CA GLY A 13 -14.82 8.08 -9.10
C GLY A 13 -14.16 6.72 -9.33
N ALA A 14 -13.36 6.55 -10.39
CA ALA A 14 -12.58 5.34 -10.63
C ALA A 14 -11.44 5.23 -9.62
N LEU A 15 -11.21 4.03 -9.11
CA LEU A 15 -10.06 3.76 -8.27
C LEU A 15 -8.80 3.57 -9.12
N LEU A 16 -7.66 3.97 -8.56
CA LEU A 16 -6.37 3.94 -9.23
C LEU A 16 -5.46 2.86 -8.60
N SER A 17 -4.47 2.43 -9.38
CA SER A 17 -3.41 1.47 -8.99
C SER A 17 -2.01 1.99 -9.30
N ASP A 18 -1.87 3.30 -9.54
CA ASP A 18 -0.59 3.94 -9.80
C ASP A 18 0.18 4.22 -8.50
N LEU A 19 1.50 4.19 -8.60
CA LEU A 19 2.42 4.57 -7.53
C LEU A 19 3.16 5.84 -7.92
N TRP A 20 3.06 6.86 -7.07
CA TRP A 20 3.73 8.13 -7.22
C TRP A 20 4.67 8.39 -6.06
N ALA A 21 5.80 9.03 -6.36
CA ALA A 21 6.69 9.61 -5.37
C ALA A 21 6.69 11.14 -5.50
N PHE A 22 6.46 11.83 -4.39
CA PHE A 22 6.70 13.25 -4.27
C PHE A 22 8.10 13.49 -3.71
N ASP A 23 8.95 14.13 -4.49
CA ASP A 23 10.28 14.52 -4.03
C ASP A 23 10.19 15.85 -3.27
N LEU A 24 10.52 15.81 -1.98
CA LEU A 24 10.43 16.97 -1.09
C LEU A 24 11.55 18.00 -1.34
N SER A 25 12.63 17.61 -2.01
CA SER A 25 13.74 18.51 -2.32
C SER A 25 13.47 19.33 -3.58
N THR A 26 12.82 18.72 -4.57
CA THR A 26 12.50 19.37 -5.85
C THR A 26 11.04 19.81 -5.95
N ASN A 27 10.21 19.49 -4.96
CA ASN A 27 8.79 19.82 -4.90
C ASN A 27 8.03 19.35 -6.14
N SER A 28 8.26 18.09 -6.54
CA SER A 28 7.75 17.53 -7.79
C SER A 28 7.29 16.09 -7.63
N TRP A 29 6.22 15.74 -8.35
CA TRP A 29 5.73 14.36 -8.46
C TRP A 29 6.50 13.59 -9.56
N GLN A 30 6.84 12.35 -9.27
CA GLN A 30 7.40 11.37 -10.19
C GLN A 30 6.51 10.12 -10.18
N LEU A 31 6.05 9.69 -11.36
CA LEU A 31 5.37 8.41 -11.52
C LEU A 31 6.40 7.28 -11.41
N LEU A 32 6.17 6.34 -10.51
CA LEU A 32 7.02 5.17 -10.31
C LEU A 32 6.44 3.91 -10.97
N ASP A 33 5.12 3.77 -10.97
CA ASP A 33 4.40 2.65 -11.57
C ASP A 33 3.02 3.14 -12.03
N ASP A 34 2.61 2.82 -13.26
CA ASP A 34 1.34 3.28 -13.85
C ASP A 34 0.14 2.34 -13.56
N GLY A 35 0.38 1.22 -12.87
CA GLY A 35 -0.63 0.24 -12.51
C GLY A 35 -1.15 -0.60 -13.68
N GLY A 36 -0.61 -0.45 -14.90
CA GLY A 36 -1.12 -1.05 -16.14
C GLY A 36 -0.46 -2.37 -16.56
N GLY A 37 0.59 -2.81 -15.86
CA GLY A 37 1.41 -3.97 -16.23
C GLY A 37 0.91 -5.35 -15.75
N GLY A 38 -0.20 -5.42 -15.02
CA GLY A 38 -0.79 -6.69 -14.54
C GLY A 38 0.01 -7.47 -13.47
N GLY A 39 1.15 -6.94 -13.03
CA GLY A 39 1.99 -7.54 -11.98
C GLY A 39 1.96 -6.82 -10.63
N GLY A 40 1.16 -5.76 -10.50
CA GLY A 40 1.04 -4.95 -9.30
C GLY A 40 -0.30 -5.12 -8.56
N PRO A 41 -0.44 -4.46 -7.40
CA PRO A 41 -1.68 -4.48 -6.64
C PRO A 41 -2.84 -3.93 -7.47
N PRO A 42 -4.04 -4.53 -7.41
CA PRO A 42 -5.22 -3.96 -8.06
C PRO A 42 -5.58 -2.59 -7.51
N ALA A 43 -6.30 -1.82 -8.33
CA ALA A 43 -6.78 -0.50 -7.99
C ALA A 43 -7.62 -0.51 -6.71
N ARG A 44 -7.30 0.39 -5.79
CA ARG A 44 -7.86 0.37 -4.44
C ARG A 44 -7.82 1.72 -3.74
N MET A 45 -8.64 1.86 -2.71
CA MET A 45 -8.64 2.98 -1.76
C MET A 45 -8.70 2.47 -0.32
N ALA A 46 -8.55 3.37 0.66
CA ALA A 46 -8.65 3.05 2.09
C ALA A 46 -7.72 1.89 2.55
N HIS A 47 -6.63 1.67 1.82
CA HIS A 47 -5.53 0.79 2.19
C HIS A 47 -4.58 1.50 3.15
N SER A 48 -3.63 0.76 3.70
CA SER A 48 -2.47 1.34 4.37
C SER A 48 -1.21 1.18 3.53
N LEU A 49 -0.32 2.17 3.60
CA LEU A 49 0.99 2.17 2.95
C LEU A 49 2.03 2.57 3.99
N THR A 50 3.09 1.78 4.15
CA THR A 50 4.20 2.09 5.04
C THR A 50 5.54 1.85 4.37
N TYR A 51 6.60 2.42 4.94
CA TYR A 51 7.96 2.31 4.44
C TYR A 51 8.86 1.76 5.53
N ASP A 52 9.59 0.72 5.19
CA ASP A 52 10.66 0.14 6.00
C ASP A 52 12.00 0.78 5.58
N PRO A 53 12.61 1.63 6.43
CA PRO A 53 13.89 2.26 6.13
C PRO A 53 15.10 1.31 6.19
N ASP A 54 14.99 0.16 6.86
CA ASP A 54 16.10 -0.78 7.02
C ASP A 54 16.24 -1.69 5.80
N THR A 55 15.13 -2.08 5.17
CA THR A 55 15.11 -2.87 3.94
C THR A 55 14.91 -2.04 2.67
N GLY A 56 14.37 -0.83 2.81
CA GLY A 56 13.92 -0.02 1.69
C GLY A 56 12.57 -0.46 1.10
N ASP A 57 11.86 -1.38 1.76
CA ASP A 57 10.55 -1.86 1.32
C ASP A 57 9.44 -0.83 1.51
N VAL A 58 8.53 -0.80 0.54
CA VAL A 58 7.22 -0.18 0.70
C VAL A 58 6.20 -1.29 0.84
N VAL A 59 5.45 -1.28 1.93
CA VAL A 59 4.43 -2.29 2.23
C VAL A 59 3.05 -1.68 2.08
N LEU A 60 2.24 -2.27 1.20
CA LEU A 60 0.84 -1.95 0.95
C LEU A 60 -0.04 -3.07 1.49
N ALA A 61 -1.06 -2.74 2.28
CA ALA A 61 -1.95 -3.74 2.87
C ALA A 61 -3.43 -3.37 2.78
N GLY A 62 -4.23 -4.38 2.41
CA GLY A 62 -5.70 -4.33 2.37
C GLY A 62 -6.29 -3.19 1.55
N GLY A 63 -7.44 -2.69 2.00
CA GLY A 63 -8.21 -1.63 1.33
C GLY A 63 -9.51 -2.14 0.69
N VAL A 64 -10.13 -1.28 -0.11
CA VAL A 64 -11.35 -1.57 -0.87
C VAL A 64 -10.99 -1.65 -2.35
N ALA A 65 -11.38 -2.73 -3.01
CA ALA A 65 -11.14 -2.97 -4.43
C ALA A 65 -11.93 -2.00 -5.33
N ALA A 66 -11.64 -2.05 -6.64
CA ALA A 66 -12.23 -1.17 -7.66
C ALA A 66 -13.77 -1.21 -7.74
N ASP A 67 -14.41 -2.30 -7.30
CA ASP A 67 -15.87 -2.40 -7.21
C ASP A 67 -16.48 -1.57 -6.08
N GLY A 68 -15.66 -1.02 -5.20
CA GLY A 68 -16.07 -0.22 -4.05
C GLY A 68 -16.74 -1.02 -2.93
N GLN A 69 -16.73 -2.35 -2.98
CA GLN A 69 -17.41 -3.24 -2.04
C GLN A 69 -16.49 -4.31 -1.47
N THR A 70 -15.59 -4.86 -2.27
CA THR A 70 -14.72 -5.96 -1.85
C THR A 70 -13.59 -5.46 -0.97
N LEU A 71 -13.55 -5.94 0.28
CA LEU A 71 -12.41 -5.73 1.17
C LEU A 71 -11.25 -6.64 0.75
N LEU A 72 -10.04 -6.09 0.78
CA LEU A 72 -8.81 -6.79 0.43
C LEU A 72 -8.06 -7.18 1.71
N GLY A 73 -7.49 -8.39 1.70
CA GLY A 73 -6.62 -8.92 2.76
C GLY A 73 -5.23 -9.29 2.25
N ASP A 74 -4.87 -8.79 1.07
CA ASP A 74 -3.55 -9.01 0.48
C ASP A 74 -2.51 -8.02 1.02
N THR A 75 -1.25 -8.38 0.83
CA THR A 75 -0.09 -7.55 1.17
C THR A 75 0.86 -7.55 -0.02
N TRP A 76 1.39 -6.38 -0.33
CA TRP A 76 2.29 -6.16 -1.46
C TRP A 76 3.53 -5.39 -1.02
N HIS A 77 4.68 -5.77 -1.58
CA HIS A 77 5.96 -5.10 -1.38
C HIS A 77 6.39 -4.40 -2.68
N TYR A 78 6.99 -3.22 -2.54
CA TYR A 78 7.61 -2.49 -3.66
C TYR A 78 9.05 -2.08 -3.32
N GLN A 79 9.99 -2.53 -4.17
CA GLN A 79 11.40 -2.11 -4.17
C GLN A 79 11.81 -1.62 -5.57
N ALA A 80 12.02 -2.56 -6.49
CA ALA A 80 12.30 -2.33 -7.92
C ALA A 80 11.11 -2.71 -8.81
N GLY A 81 9.95 -2.91 -8.19
CA GLY A 81 8.73 -3.45 -8.78
C GLY A 81 7.86 -4.07 -7.69
N TRP A 82 6.59 -4.30 -8.02
CA TRP A 82 5.62 -4.91 -7.12
C TRP A 82 5.82 -6.42 -6.99
N SER A 83 5.63 -6.95 -5.79
CA SER A 83 5.51 -8.38 -5.52
C SER A 83 4.47 -8.63 -4.43
N GLN A 84 3.67 -9.70 -4.58
CA GLN A 84 2.68 -10.06 -3.58
C GLN A 84 3.32 -10.90 -2.48
N ALA A 85 3.10 -10.51 -1.22
CA ALA A 85 3.56 -11.28 -0.07
C ALA A 85 2.69 -12.53 0.14
N THR A 86 3.31 -13.57 0.69
CA THR A 86 2.65 -14.84 1.04
C THR A 86 2.94 -15.22 2.49
N PRO A 87 2.48 -14.42 3.47
CA PRO A 87 2.69 -14.73 4.88
C PRO A 87 2.04 -16.04 5.31
N ALA A 88 2.62 -16.67 6.34
CA ALA A 88 2.02 -17.82 7.00
C ALA A 88 0.61 -17.50 7.57
N THR A 89 0.42 -16.26 8.02
CA THR A 89 -0.88 -15.73 8.48
C THR A 89 -1.26 -14.54 7.62
N ALA A 90 -2.23 -14.74 6.71
CA ALA A 90 -2.74 -13.66 5.86
C ALA A 90 -3.52 -12.63 6.68
N LEU A 91 -3.47 -11.37 6.22
CA LEU A 91 -4.27 -10.32 6.81
C LEU A 91 -5.76 -10.59 6.54
N PRO A 92 -6.64 -10.57 7.56
CA PRO A 92 -8.07 -10.62 7.31
C PRO A 92 -8.50 -9.40 6.48
N PRO A 93 -9.37 -9.56 5.46
CA PRO A 93 -9.79 -8.46 4.61
C PRO A 93 -10.31 -7.25 5.40
N ARG A 94 -9.72 -6.08 5.19
CA ARG A 94 -10.04 -4.86 5.96
C ARG A 94 -9.65 -3.58 5.21
N ALA A 95 -10.26 -2.47 5.58
CA ALA A 95 -10.02 -1.14 5.02
C ALA A 95 -10.06 -0.07 6.13
N TYR A 96 -9.66 1.16 5.80
CA TYR A 96 -9.61 2.33 6.71
C TYR A 96 -8.68 2.17 7.93
N HIS A 97 -7.83 1.15 7.90
CA HIS A 97 -6.83 0.84 8.90
C HIS A 97 -5.54 1.65 8.65
N ARG A 98 -4.61 1.63 9.60
CA ARG A 98 -3.30 2.30 9.48
C ARG A 98 -2.18 1.28 9.63
N ALA A 99 -1.08 1.46 8.92
CA ALA A 99 0.16 0.72 9.13
C ALA A 99 1.24 1.67 9.60
N VAL A 100 2.09 1.23 10.53
CA VAL A 100 3.29 1.95 10.93
C VAL A 100 4.47 1.00 10.96
N TYR A 101 5.63 1.51 10.56
CA TYR A 101 6.91 0.84 10.80
C TYR A 101 7.29 0.93 12.29
N ALA A 102 7.76 -0.16 12.87
CA ALA A 102 8.14 -0.27 14.27
C ALA A 102 9.40 -1.14 14.45
N GLY A 103 10.53 -0.71 13.89
CA GLY A 103 11.76 -1.50 13.91
C GLY A 103 11.63 -2.73 13.02
N ASP A 104 11.98 -3.91 13.49
CA ASP A 104 11.91 -5.16 12.71
C ASP A 104 10.49 -5.59 12.26
N ALA A 105 9.47 -4.79 12.49
CA ALA A 105 8.08 -5.13 12.19
C ALA A 105 7.28 -3.96 11.60
N THR A 106 6.33 -4.32 10.75
CA THR A 106 5.18 -3.45 10.43
C THR A 106 4.03 -3.76 11.38
N LEU A 107 3.51 -2.73 12.04
CA LEU A 107 2.33 -2.80 12.90
C LEU A 107 1.10 -2.27 12.17
N LEU A 108 0.05 -3.09 12.10
CA LEU A 108 -1.25 -2.67 11.60
C LEU A 108 -2.20 -2.30 12.74
N PHE A 109 -2.82 -1.13 12.65
CA PHE A 109 -3.90 -0.68 13.52
C PHE A 109 -5.23 -0.69 12.78
N SER A 110 -6.18 -1.45 13.30
CA SER A 110 -7.61 -1.22 13.06
C SER A 110 -8.35 -1.50 14.36
N ASP A 111 -9.21 -0.58 14.78
CA ASP A 111 -10.21 -0.76 15.83
C ASP A 111 -9.71 -1.41 17.15
N GLY A 112 -8.42 -1.23 17.49
CA GLY A 112 -7.81 -1.71 18.73
C GLY A 112 -7.00 -3.01 18.65
N GLU A 113 -6.89 -3.64 17.47
CA GLU A 113 -6.05 -4.83 17.28
C GLU A 113 -4.62 -4.46 16.82
N VAL A 114 -3.62 -5.21 17.30
CA VAL A 114 -2.20 -5.08 16.94
C VAL A 114 -1.74 -6.37 16.26
N TRP A 115 -1.19 -6.25 15.05
CA TRP A 115 -0.60 -7.36 14.30
C TRP A 115 0.88 -7.05 14.04
N LYS A 116 1.77 -7.99 14.37
CA LYS A 116 3.22 -7.95 14.04
C LYS A 116 3.46 -8.83 12.80
N TYR A 117 4.08 -8.26 11.78
CA TYR A 117 4.64 -9.01 10.66
C TYR A 117 6.15 -9.20 10.93
N GLU A 118 6.63 -10.45 10.88
CA GLU A 118 8.04 -10.86 11.04
C GLU A 118 8.58 -11.45 9.74
#